data_AF-B7R0M8-F1
#
_entry.id   AF-B7R0M8-F1
#
_cell.length_a   1.000
_cell.length_b   1.000
_cell.length_c   1.000
_cell.angle_alpha   90.00
_cell.angle_beta   90.00
_cell.angle_gamma   90.00
#
_symmetry.space_group_name_H-M   'P 1'
#
loop_
_entity.id
_entity.type
_entity.pdbx_description
1 polymer ?
#
loop_
_entity_poly.entity_id
_entity_poly.type
_entity_poly.pdbx_seq_one_letter_code
_entity_poly.pdbx_strand_id
1 'polypeptide(L)'
;MGLFEEGRTDCVKELLRPAERVLKEGLDIATEDYGRRERLWRQIKENYDRYLDGECGDFLKDLDRHFQAKFEGALAILAWAFRENGETYLPASRRYKDKELDAVERVLSYNVFEIYTKEDIMKMIMHRDTNVLNLLRDYYRGVDRWIDEFLRDPKVRLALRSFLKSKWDSYRGKVNAALGEAIERFDWMRDYLMMEDERTEAVEKTYRRQVENLRRQLEELRGNLEREKEEIRRKIESAKAEEIERLKREKEELRRQFEEEKARLIEEISRMKDEEARRTLEEELARMQEEMMASVKAMEEEIRRRELELRQKEMELRRKELELKEKEDEVSRRIREVMELAGKVEKGSRFVKVDEAKMLEMNFTGRMLAKFKDEVKLLGRTFKVEAVEERATFDKGRYEGKLSERDIKNLPDNTEVVVRLREKKLLGKKEEITVRARFYGRPERYADVGFDTDPLELADINALLVDAKREAKNGRVVLLVASPTGFEKRIANYINSNEFHRNFISENVSLALLDLESGELIYNPHDEYAKAFEPMLRLERDEELLAKVKEFLEGRILERGYVRLEEAVEHFAEDLVKRAFQELRNEKGYLTKFIEGVGYVLVKEGFL
;
A
#
# COMPACT_ATOMS: atom_id res chain seq x y z
N MET A 1 40.16 55.97 0.49
CA MET A 1 40.45 55.93 -0.96
C MET A 1 41.31 54.70 -1.22
N GLY A 2 41.03 53.76 -2.10
CA GLY A 2 39.79 53.24 -2.70
C GLY A 2 39.90 51.70 -2.57
N LEU A 3 38.86 50.91 -2.77
CA LEU A 3 38.44 50.45 -4.09
C LEU A 3 37.08 49.80 -3.90
N PHE A 4 36.12 50.17 -4.76
CA PHE A 4 34.83 49.52 -4.82
C PHE A 4 35.03 48.03 -5.11
N GLU A 5 34.26 47.15 -4.47
CA GLU A 5 34.09 45.77 -4.91
C GLU A 5 33.47 45.81 -6.32
N GLU A 6 34.30 45.71 -7.36
CA GLU A 6 33.94 45.85 -8.78
C GLU A 6 33.29 44.56 -9.35
N GLY A 7 32.39 43.95 -8.57
CA GLY A 7 31.62 42.79 -9.00
C GLY A 7 30.72 43.12 -10.20
N ARG A 8 30.84 42.37 -11.29
CA ARG A 8 30.05 42.54 -12.52
C ARG A 8 28.73 41.78 -12.41
N THR A 9 27.66 42.45 -11.99
CA THR A 9 26.33 41.83 -11.81
C THR A 9 25.77 41.19 -13.09
N ASP A 10 26.05 41.79 -14.26
CA ASP A 10 25.62 41.24 -15.55
C ASP A 10 26.32 39.92 -15.89
N CYS A 11 27.60 39.79 -15.51
CA CYS A 11 28.35 38.53 -15.62
C CYS A 11 27.70 37.44 -14.76
N VAL A 12 27.39 37.75 -13.50
CA VAL A 12 26.76 36.78 -12.58
C VAL A 12 25.39 36.36 -13.07
N LYS A 13 24.60 37.30 -13.60
CA LYS A 13 23.28 37.03 -14.15
C LYS A 13 23.34 36.06 -15.34
N GLU A 14 24.31 36.21 -16.24
CA GLU A 14 24.51 35.27 -17.34
C GLU A 14 24.97 33.89 -16.86
N LEU A 15 25.90 33.82 -15.89
CA LEU A 15 26.32 32.54 -15.31
C LEU A 15 25.18 31.83 -14.56
N LEU A 16 24.31 32.57 -13.87
CA LEU A 16 23.18 32.04 -13.11
C LEU A 16 22.00 31.61 -13.97
N ARG A 17 21.88 32.06 -15.21
CA ARG A 17 20.71 31.84 -16.07
C ARG A 17 20.25 30.36 -16.13
N PRO A 18 21.14 29.36 -16.28
CA PRO A 18 20.74 27.95 -16.26
C PRO A 18 20.29 27.49 -14.87
N ALA A 19 20.90 28.00 -13.81
CA ALA A 19 20.52 27.70 -12.42
C ALA A 19 19.14 28.29 -12.10
N GLU A 20 18.86 29.53 -12.52
CA GLU A 20 17.57 30.18 -12.30
C GLU A 20 16.41 29.44 -12.98
N ARG A 21 16.66 28.82 -14.15
CA ARG A 21 15.67 27.92 -14.77
C ARG A 21 15.31 26.77 -13.84
N VAL A 22 16.31 26.05 -13.32
CA VAL A 22 16.09 24.91 -12.41
C VAL A 22 15.42 25.35 -11.12
N LEU A 23 15.84 26.49 -10.54
CA LEU A 23 15.23 27.03 -9.32
C LEU A 23 13.76 27.42 -9.52
N LYS A 24 13.39 27.85 -10.72
CA LYS A 24 12.01 28.20 -11.07
C LYS A 24 11.14 26.96 -11.27
N GLU A 25 11.68 25.91 -11.90
CA GLU A 25 10.98 24.64 -12.10
C GLU A 25 10.87 23.85 -10.79
N GLY A 26 11.82 23.99 -9.86
CA GLY A 26 11.74 23.33 -8.56
C GLY A 26 11.72 21.81 -8.70
N LEU A 27 10.78 21.15 -8.01
CA LEU A 27 10.63 19.69 -8.08
C LEU A 27 10.14 19.21 -9.46
N ASP A 28 9.53 20.08 -10.28
CA ASP A 28 9.01 19.69 -11.60
C ASP A 28 10.13 19.36 -12.60
N ILE A 29 11.39 19.72 -12.31
CA ILE A 29 12.57 19.36 -13.12
C ILE A 29 12.74 17.82 -13.25
N ALA A 30 12.15 17.04 -12.35
CA ALA A 30 12.12 15.58 -12.44
C ALA A 30 11.36 15.08 -13.69
N THR A 31 10.46 15.88 -14.25
CA THR A 31 9.70 15.52 -15.46
C THR A 31 10.46 15.69 -16.77
N GLU A 32 11.57 16.43 -16.78
CA GLU A 32 12.40 16.60 -17.98
C GLU A 32 13.09 15.28 -18.39
N ASP A 33 13.69 15.19 -19.57
CA ASP A 33 14.48 14.01 -19.93
C ASP A 33 15.83 13.98 -19.19
N TYR A 34 16.33 12.77 -18.91
CA TYR A 34 17.63 12.55 -18.25
C TYR A 34 18.77 13.36 -18.92
N GLY A 35 18.82 13.34 -20.26
CA GLY A 35 19.88 14.01 -21.01
C GLY A 35 19.84 15.53 -20.84
N ARG A 36 18.65 16.12 -20.72
CA ARG A 36 18.46 17.55 -20.44
C ARG A 36 18.85 17.91 -19.01
N ARG A 37 18.48 17.10 -18.00
CA ARG A 37 18.96 17.27 -16.63
C ARG A 37 20.48 17.20 -16.54
N GLU A 38 21.11 16.24 -17.22
CA GLU A 38 22.56 16.09 -17.25
C GLU A 38 23.26 17.31 -17.89
N ARG A 39 22.74 17.80 -19.02
CA ARG A 39 23.27 19.01 -19.66
C ARG A 39 23.17 20.23 -18.74
N LEU A 40 22.03 20.41 -18.06
CA LEU A 40 21.84 21.48 -17.09
C LEU A 40 22.82 21.36 -15.93
N TRP A 41 22.99 20.15 -15.36
CA TRP A 41 23.95 19.90 -14.30
C TRP A 41 25.35 20.35 -14.69
N ARG A 42 25.84 19.88 -15.85
CA ARG A 42 27.19 20.21 -16.34
C ARG A 42 27.36 21.72 -16.53
N GLN A 43 26.40 22.35 -17.21
CA GLN A 43 26.44 23.79 -17.47
C GLN A 43 26.43 24.62 -16.17
N ILE A 44 25.56 24.27 -15.21
CA ILE A 44 25.46 24.95 -13.93
C ILE A 44 26.74 24.75 -13.12
N LYS A 45 27.31 23.54 -13.13
CA LYS A 45 28.54 23.24 -12.40
C LYS A 45 29.73 24.01 -12.95
N GLU A 46 29.89 24.03 -14.27
CA GLU A 46 30.93 24.81 -14.95
C GLU A 46 30.79 26.31 -14.68
N ASN A 47 29.57 26.84 -14.78
CA ASN A 47 29.30 28.25 -14.47
C ASN A 47 29.57 28.58 -12.99
N TYR A 48 29.28 27.64 -12.09
CA TYR A 48 29.54 27.83 -10.67
C TYR A 48 31.04 27.85 -10.37
N ASP A 49 31.82 26.97 -11.00
CA ASP A 49 33.28 26.97 -10.84
C ASP A 49 33.89 28.26 -11.37
N ARG A 50 33.46 28.72 -12.55
CA ARG A 50 33.85 30.02 -13.12
C ARG A 50 33.54 31.19 -12.18
N TYR A 51 32.38 31.16 -11.53
CA TYR A 51 32.01 32.16 -10.53
C TYR A 51 32.95 32.11 -9.31
N LEU A 52 33.24 30.91 -8.78
CA LEU A 52 34.14 30.72 -7.63
C LEU A 52 35.59 31.08 -7.93
N ASP A 53 36.03 30.92 -9.19
CA ASP A 53 37.34 31.32 -9.69
C ASP A 53 37.47 32.85 -9.88
N GLY A 54 36.43 33.62 -9.52
CA GLY A 54 36.44 35.07 -9.52
C GLY A 54 36.17 35.71 -10.87
N GLU A 55 35.62 34.99 -11.85
CA GLU A 55 35.39 35.51 -13.20
C GLU A 55 34.53 36.79 -13.20
N CYS A 56 33.56 36.89 -12.28
CA CYS A 56 32.69 38.05 -12.18
C CYS A 56 33.18 39.12 -11.19
N GLY A 57 34.38 38.98 -10.62
CA GLY A 57 34.92 39.87 -9.58
C GLY A 57 34.36 39.59 -8.19
N ASP A 58 34.77 40.40 -7.22
CA ASP A 58 34.39 40.24 -5.82
C ASP A 58 33.07 40.96 -5.50
N PHE A 59 32.28 40.37 -4.61
CA PHE A 59 31.02 40.92 -4.13
C PHE A 59 30.98 40.96 -2.61
N LEU A 60 30.15 41.88 -2.07
CA LEU A 60 29.82 41.91 -0.65
C LEU A 60 29.39 40.52 -0.21
N LYS A 61 29.85 40.10 0.97
CA LYS A 61 29.67 38.75 1.53
C LYS A 61 28.24 38.21 1.48
N ASP A 62 27.24 39.08 1.60
CA ASP A 62 25.83 38.66 1.55
C ASP A 62 25.31 38.46 0.12
N LEU A 63 25.76 39.27 -0.85
CA LEU A 63 25.48 39.07 -2.27
C LEU A 63 26.20 37.84 -2.80
N ASP A 64 27.48 37.66 -2.45
CA ASP A 64 28.25 36.48 -2.81
C ASP A 64 27.55 35.20 -2.30
N ARG A 65 27.16 35.18 -1.03
CA ARG A 65 26.42 34.05 -0.44
C ARG A 65 25.09 33.77 -1.14
N HIS A 66 24.38 34.83 -1.54
CA HIS A 66 23.13 34.70 -2.30
C HIS A 66 23.35 34.06 -3.68
N PHE A 67 24.40 34.46 -4.40
CA PHE A 67 24.73 33.89 -5.70
C PHE A 67 25.19 32.43 -5.60
N GLN A 68 26.08 32.12 -4.65
CA GLN A 68 26.50 30.75 -4.38
C GLN A 68 25.32 29.85 -3.98
N ALA A 69 24.38 30.36 -3.18
CA ALA A 69 23.18 29.63 -2.80
C ALA A 69 22.30 29.25 -4.00
N LYS A 70 22.18 30.13 -5.01
CA LYS A 70 21.42 29.83 -6.23
C LYS A 70 22.05 28.68 -7.04
N PHE A 71 23.37 28.70 -7.23
CA PHE A 71 24.07 27.60 -7.92
C PHE A 71 23.94 26.29 -7.14
N GLU A 72 24.22 26.32 -5.84
CA GLU A 72 24.18 25.13 -5.00
C GLU A 72 22.76 24.56 -4.89
N GLY A 73 21.74 25.42 -4.78
CA GLY A 73 20.34 25.03 -4.78
C GLY A 73 19.92 24.34 -6.09
N ALA A 74 20.27 24.93 -7.23
CA ALA A 74 19.96 24.34 -8.54
C ALA A 74 20.61 22.97 -8.74
N LEU A 75 21.87 22.81 -8.32
CA LEU A 75 22.55 21.51 -8.35
C LEU A 75 21.86 20.52 -7.39
N ALA A 76 21.51 20.92 -6.18
CA ALA A 76 20.85 20.02 -5.22
C ALA A 76 19.46 19.55 -5.72
N ILE A 77 18.69 20.41 -6.39
CA ILE A 77 17.41 20.04 -7.01
C ILE A 77 17.62 19.02 -8.14
N LEU A 78 18.61 19.22 -9.02
CA LEU A 78 18.92 18.24 -10.07
C LEU A 78 19.39 16.90 -9.48
N ALA A 79 20.20 16.92 -8.42
CA ALA A 79 20.62 15.71 -7.72
C ALA A 79 19.43 14.96 -7.12
N TRP A 80 18.51 15.69 -6.50
CA TRP A 80 17.26 15.14 -6.01
C TRP A 80 16.44 14.51 -7.16
N ALA A 81 16.31 15.18 -8.31
CA ALA A 81 15.55 14.68 -9.44
C ALA A 81 16.13 13.39 -10.05
N PHE A 82 17.46 13.26 -10.13
CA PHE A 82 18.09 11.99 -10.53
C PHE A 82 17.78 10.86 -9.53
N ARG A 83 17.81 11.16 -8.23
CA ARG A 83 17.47 10.19 -7.18
C ARG A 83 16.01 9.75 -7.27
N GLU A 84 15.10 10.71 -7.40
CA GLU A 84 13.66 10.48 -7.46
C GLU A 84 13.27 9.56 -8.62
N ASN A 85 13.90 9.75 -9.77
CA ASN A 85 13.66 8.93 -10.96
C ASN A 85 14.40 7.58 -10.96
N GLY A 86 15.13 7.24 -9.88
CA GLY A 86 15.96 6.03 -9.82
C GLY A 86 17.15 6.05 -10.80
N GLU A 87 17.55 7.23 -11.27
CA GLU A 87 18.59 7.42 -12.28
C GLU A 87 19.98 7.48 -11.62
N THR A 88 20.90 6.64 -12.08
CA THR A 88 22.27 6.66 -11.56
C THR A 88 23.11 7.72 -12.28
N TYR A 89 23.23 8.92 -11.69
CA TYR A 89 24.17 9.95 -12.13
C TYR A 89 25.27 10.20 -11.09
N LEU A 90 26.45 9.59 -11.32
CA LEU A 90 27.57 9.56 -10.35
C LEU A 90 28.04 10.94 -9.85
N PRO A 91 28.13 12.00 -10.68
CA PRO A 91 28.54 13.31 -10.20
C PRO A 91 27.58 13.90 -9.15
N ALA A 92 26.28 13.65 -9.29
CA ALA A 92 25.28 14.10 -8.33
C ALA A 92 25.30 13.26 -7.04
N SER A 93 25.32 11.93 -7.16
CA SER A 93 25.29 11.03 -6.00
C SER A 93 26.54 11.12 -5.11
N ARG A 94 27.67 11.55 -5.67
CA ARG A 94 28.89 11.83 -4.89
C ARG A 94 28.88 13.21 -4.22
N ARG A 95 28.09 14.16 -4.73
CA ARG A 95 28.11 15.55 -4.26
C ARG A 95 27.24 15.76 -3.02
N TYR A 96 26.10 15.08 -2.94
CA TYR A 96 25.11 15.24 -1.88
C TYR A 96 24.84 13.93 -1.15
N LYS A 97 24.60 14.02 0.14
CA LYS A 97 24.13 12.90 0.96
C LYS A 97 22.61 12.80 0.88
N ASP A 98 22.07 11.61 1.16
CA ASP A 98 20.61 11.39 1.17
C ASP A 98 19.88 12.39 2.08
N LYS A 99 20.41 12.59 3.29
CA LYS A 99 19.88 13.58 4.26
C LYS A 99 19.83 15.01 3.71
N GLU A 100 20.76 15.40 2.82
CA GLU A 100 20.77 16.73 2.20
C GLU A 100 19.69 16.85 1.12
N LEU A 101 19.46 15.78 0.35
CA LEU A 101 18.42 15.72 -0.67
C LEU A 101 17.02 15.62 -0.06
N ASP A 102 16.87 14.91 1.07
CA ASP A 102 15.63 14.88 1.85
C ASP A 102 15.25 16.28 2.36
N ALA A 103 16.24 17.07 2.76
CA ALA A 103 16.00 18.45 3.17
C ALA A 103 15.57 19.34 1.98
N VAL A 104 16.11 19.11 0.78
CA VAL A 104 15.68 19.80 -0.45
C VAL A 104 14.22 19.49 -0.76
N GLU A 105 13.87 18.21 -0.81
CA GLU A 105 12.51 17.76 -1.07
C GLU A 105 11.52 18.32 -0.04
N ARG A 106 11.84 18.18 1.25
CA ARG A 106 10.97 18.61 2.34
C ARG A 106 10.78 20.12 2.41
N VAL A 107 11.78 20.93 2.03
CA VAL A 107 11.60 22.38 1.92
C VAL A 107 10.75 22.71 0.70
N LEU A 108 11.07 22.13 -0.47
CA LEU A 108 10.40 22.50 -1.72
C LEU A 108 8.97 21.94 -1.85
N SER A 109 8.59 20.92 -1.09
CA SER A 109 7.21 20.43 -1.05
C SER A 109 6.20 21.45 -0.48
N TYR A 110 6.69 22.54 0.11
CA TYR A 110 5.89 23.67 0.60
C TYR A 110 5.71 24.79 -0.46
N ASN A 111 6.17 24.58 -1.69
CA ASN A 111 6.04 25.54 -2.80
C ASN A 111 4.59 25.98 -3.08
N VAL A 112 3.60 25.17 -2.70
CA VAL A 112 2.17 25.50 -2.72
C VAL A 112 1.88 26.85 -2.02
N PHE A 113 2.63 27.17 -0.97
CA PHE A 113 2.51 28.43 -0.22
C PHE A 113 3.26 29.61 -0.86
N GLU A 114 4.02 29.42 -1.94
CA GLU A 114 4.56 30.52 -2.75
C GLU A 114 3.43 31.28 -3.45
N ILE A 115 2.48 30.53 -4.01
CA ILE A 115 1.43 31.05 -4.89
C ILE A 115 0.22 31.52 -4.07
N TYR A 116 -0.11 30.82 -2.99
CA TYR A 116 -1.31 31.12 -2.21
C TYR A 116 -1.10 32.28 -1.22
N THR A 117 -2.13 33.11 -1.13
CA THR A 117 -2.27 34.11 -0.07
C THR A 117 -2.72 33.45 1.24
N LYS A 118 -2.68 34.20 2.34
CA LYS A 118 -3.20 33.72 3.63
C LYS A 118 -4.68 33.33 3.50
N GLU A 119 -5.46 34.14 2.80
CA GLU A 119 -6.89 33.96 2.58
C GLU A 119 -7.19 32.71 1.74
N ASP A 120 -6.34 32.40 0.75
CA ASP A 120 -6.47 31.17 -0.05
C ASP A 120 -6.20 29.92 0.78
N ILE A 121 -5.15 29.96 1.62
CA ILE A 121 -4.84 28.87 2.56
C ILE A 121 -6.01 28.68 3.53
N MET A 122 -6.59 29.76 4.05
CA MET A 122 -7.75 29.69 4.95
C MET A 122 -8.98 29.07 4.28
N LYS A 123 -9.24 29.37 3.00
CA LYS A 123 -10.31 28.71 2.23
C LYS A 123 -10.02 27.22 2.06
N MET A 124 -8.78 26.83 1.77
CA MET A 124 -8.39 25.43 1.63
C MET A 124 -8.55 24.66 2.94
N ILE A 125 -8.20 25.28 4.08
CA ILE A 125 -8.44 24.71 5.41
C ILE A 125 -9.95 24.54 5.64
N MET A 126 -10.76 25.56 5.34
CA MET A 126 -12.22 25.51 5.47
C MET A 126 -12.85 24.38 4.63
N HIS A 127 -12.34 24.17 3.42
CA HIS A 127 -12.77 23.09 2.51
C HIS A 127 -12.11 21.74 2.81
N ARG A 128 -11.28 21.65 3.84
CA ARG A 128 -10.55 20.45 4.25
C ARG A 128 -9.71 19.84 3.13
N ASP A 129 -9.01 20.68 2.37
CA ASP A 129 -8.04 20.22 1.37
C ASP A 129 -6.95 19.39 2.04
N THR A 130 -6.95 18.09 1.76
CA THR A 130 -6.09 17.12 2.44
C THR A 130 -4.60 17.35 2.18
N ASN A 131 -4.22 17.92 1.03
CA ASN A 131 -2.82 18.21 0.71
C ASN A 131 -2.29 19.35 1.57
N VAL A 132 -3.05 20.45 1.66
CA VAL A 132 -2.69 21.60 2.49
C VAL A 132 -2.75 21.24 3.97
N LEU A 133 -3.79 20.53 4.40
CA LEU A 133 -3.94 20.10 5.79
C LEU A 133 -2.78 19.21 6.25
N ASN A 134 -2.34 18.26 5.42
CA ASN A 134 -1.20 17.41 5.74
C ASN A 134 0.10 18.22 5.87
N LEU A 135 0.35 19.17 4.98
CA LEU A 135 1.53 20.06 5.08
C LEU A 135 1.50 20.92 6.34
N LEU A 136 0.33 21.46 6.70
CA LEU A 136 0.14 22.24 7.93
C LEU A 136 0.33 21.39 9.19
N ARG A 137 -0.10 20.13 9.15
CA ARG A 137 0.09 19.15 10.23
C ARG A 137 1.55 18.78 10.41
N ASP A 138 2.25 18.46 9.31
CA ASP A 138 3.68 18.16 9.33
C ASP A 138 4.49 19.36 9.86
N TYR A 139 4.12 20.57 9.43
CA TYR A 139 4.67 21.82 9.95
C TYR A 139 4.48 21.95 11.47
N TYR A 140 3.24 21.82 11.96
CA TYR A 140 2.90 21.91 13.38
C TYR A 140 3.66 20.88 14.24
N ARG A 141 3.88 19.67 13.70
CA ARG A 141 4.56 18.57 14.40
C ARG A 141 6.07 18.70 14.48
N GLY A 142 6.65 19.71 13.84
CA GLY A 142 8.05 20.04 14.03
C GLY A 142 8.92 19.91 12.80
N VAL A 143 8.35 19.91 11.58
CA VAL A 143 9.16 20.14 10.36
C VAL A 143 9.95 21.45 10.49
N ASP A 144 9.35 22.51 11.03
CA ASP A 144 10.05 23.79 11.28
C ASP A 144 11.27 23.61 12.20
N ARG A 145 11.11 22.87 13.30
CA ARG A 145 12.21 22.56 14.23
C ARG A 145 13.29 21.70 13.57
N TRP A 146 12.88 20.67 12.83
CA TRP A 146 13.80 19.78 12.12
C TRP A 146 14.61 20.54 11.06
N ILE A 147 13.98 21.44 10.31
CA ILE A 147 14.67 22.31 9.33
C ILE A 147 15.64 23.23 10.06
N ASP A 148 15.23 23.89 11.14
CA ASP A 148 16.11 24.75 11.94
C ASP A 148 17.32 23.98 12.50
N GLU A 149 17.14 22.72 12.92
CA GLU A 149 18.23 21.83 13.35
C GLU A 149 19.15 21.43 12.19
N PHE A 150 18.59 21.06 11.04
CA PHE A 150 19.35 20.72 9.83
C PHE A 150 20.20 21.91 9.36
N LEU A 151 19.64 23.12 9.38
CA LEU A 151 20.34 24.36 9.01
C LEU A 151 21.47 24.74 10.00
N ARG A 152 21.48 24.17 11.21
CA ARG A 152 22.58 24.33 12.17
C ARG A 152 23.70 23.31 12.00
N ASP A 153 23.50 22.25 11.21
CA ASP A 153 24.51 21.22 11.00
C ASP A 153 25.73 21.79 10.24
N PRO A 154 26.92 21.87 10.87
CA PRO A 154 28.11 22.41 10.23
C PRO A 154 28.66 21.51 9.11
N LYS A 155 28.21 20.24 9.04
CA LYS A 155 28.64 19.29 7.99
C LYS A 155 27.95 19.55 6.65
N VAL A 156 26.87 20.34 6.62
CA VAL A 156 26.15 20.73 5.41
C VAL A 156 26.74 22.02 4.85
N ARG A 157 26.99 22.04 3.54
CA ARG A 157 27.61 23.20 2.86
C ARG A 157 26.83 24.49 3.14
N LEU A 158 27.55 25.57 3.45
CA LEU A 158 26.94 26.85 3.81
C LEU A 158 26.03 27.42 2.70
N ALA A 159 26.41 27.25 1.44
CA ALA A 159 25.60 27.69 0.29
C ALA A 159 24.27 26.93 0.22
N LEU A 160 24.26 25.61 0.45
CA LEU A 160 23.04 24.80 0.48
C LEU A 160 22.15 25.20 1.66
N ARG A 161 22.74 25.40 2.85
CA ARG A 161 21.99 25.89 4.02
C ARG A 161 21.39 27.27 3.76
N SER A 162 22.12 28.16 3.09
CA SER A 162 21.64 29.50 2.75
C SER A 162 20.46 29.45 1.77
N PHE A 163 20.53 28.56 0.77
CA PHE A 163 19.42 28.31 -0.16
C PHE A 163 18.17 27.80 0.57
N LEU A 164 18.31 26.72 1.34
CA LEU A 164 17.19 26.11 2.06
C LEU A 164 16.58 27.06 3.08
N LYS A 165 17.40 27.83 3.82
CA LYS A 165 16.92 28.86 4.73
C LYS A 165 16.10 29.92 4.00
N SER A 166 16.63 30.46 2.90
CA SER A 166 15.93 31.49 2.13
C SER A 166 14.59 30.99 1.58
N LYS A 167 14.52 29.75 1.11
CA LYS A 167 13.28 29.14 0.64
C LYS A 167 12.30 28.89 1.80
N TRP A 168 12.76 28.29 2.89
CA TRP A 168 11.92 28.03 4.06
C TRP A 168 11.31 29.30 4.66
N ASP A 169 12.12 30.34 4.86
CA ASP A 169 11.67 31.62 5.41
C ASP A 169 10.56 32.27 4.55
N SER A 170 10.58 32.03 3.23
CA SER A 170 9.55 32.57 2.33
C SER A 170 8.16 31.95 2.54
N TYR A 171 8.08 30.76 3.15
CA TYR A 171 6.82 30.06 3.45
C TYR A 171 6.41 30.24 4.90
N ARG A 172 7.38 30.12 5.82
CA ARG A 172 7.21 30.03 7.28
C ARG A 172 6.28 31.10 7.84
N GLY A 173 6.45 32.35 7.42
CA GLY A 173 5.62 33.46 7.89
C GLY A 173 4.14 33.32 7.52
N LYS A 174 3.85 32.94 6.29
CA LYS A 174 2.46 32.73 5.81
C LYS A 174 1.82 31.52 6.49
N VAL A 175 2.57 30.42 6.61
CA VAL A 175 2.12 29.19 7.26
C VAL A 175 1.79 29.43 8.73
N ASN A 176 2.66 30.11 9.48
CA ASN A 176 2.40 30.49 10.87
C ASN A 176 1.13 31.33 11.02
N ALA A 177 0.95 32.35 10.15
CA ALA A 177 -0.19 33.23 10.22
C ALA A 177 -1.50 32.51 9.88
N ALA A 178 -1.51 31.63 8.88
CA ALA A 178 -2.69 30.84 8.50
C ALA A 178 -3.03 29.79 9.56
N LEU A 179 -2.02 29.10 10.11
CA LEU A 179 -2.21 28.08 11.13
C LEU A 179 -2.73 28.67 12.44
N GLY A 180 -2.21 29.84 12.86
CA GLY A 180 -2.70 30.55 14.04
C GLY A 180 -4.18 30.92 13.92
N GLU A 181 -4.57 31.54 12.79
CA GLU A 181 -5.97 31.88 12.54
C GLU A 181 -6.86 30.63 12.44
N ALA A 182 -6.38 29.56 11.79
CA ALA A 182 -7.14 28.32 11.66
C ALA A 182 -7.40 27.62 12.99
N ILE A 183 -6.42 27.60 13.90
CA ILE A 183 -6.58 27.03 15.25
C ILE A 183 -7.57 27.85 16.07
N GLU A 184 -7.60 29.17 15.90
CA GLU A 184 -8.54 30.04 16.60
C GLU A 184 -9.97 29.94 16.05
N ARG A 185 -10.11 29.72 14.73
CA ARG A 185 -11.39 29.78 14.02
C ARG A 185 -12.08 28.42 13.87
N PHE A 186 -11.33 27.33 13.89
CA PHE A 186 -11.85 25.99 13.62
C PHE A 186 -11.48 25.03 14.75
N ASP A 187 -12.46 24.68 15.59
CA ASP A 187 -12.25 23.76 16.72
C ASP A 187 -11.67 22.40 16.28
N TRP A 188 -12.15 21.88 15.14
CA TRP A 188 -11.68 20.61 14.56
C TRP A 188 -10.21 20.63 14.11
N MET A 189 -9.64 21.82 13.85
CA MET A 189 -8.27 21.95 13.36
C MET A 189 -7.28 21.55 14.45
N ARG A 190 -7.55 21.90 15.71
CA ARG A 190 -6.70 21.50 16.84
C ARG A 190 -6.65 19.98 16.98
N ASP A 191 -7.80 19.31 16.88
CA ASP A 191 -7.88 17.85 16.97
C ASP A 191 -7.15 17.19 15.80
N TYR A 192 -7.35 17.68 14.58
CA TYR A 192 -6.66 17.18 13.39
C TYR A 192 -5.13 17.31 13.47
N LEU A 193 -4.63 18.43 13.98
CA LEU A 193 -3.18 18.66 14.16
C LEU A 193 -2.56 17.72 15.20
N MET A 194 -3.35 17.32 16.22
CA MET A 194 -2.92 16.48 17.34
C MET A 194 -3.14 14.97 17.12
N MET A 195 -3.85 14.54 16.08
CA MET A 195 -4.07 13.12 15.75
C MET A 195 -2.75 12.38 15.42
N GLU A 196 -2.12 11.69 16.38
CA GLU A 196 -0.93 10.86 16.12
C GLU A 196 -1.11 9.97 14.89
N ASP A 197 -0.07 9.85 14.06
CA ASP A 197 -0.01 8.82 13.01
C ASP A 197 0.28 7.47 13.69
N GLU A 198 -0.68 6.96 14.47
CA GLU A 198 -0.69 5.58 14.96
C GLU A 198 -0.51 4.59 13.80
N ARG A 199 -0.81 5.02 12.57
CA ARG A 199 -0.79 4.24 11.33
C ARG A 199 0.62 3.91 10.87
N THR A 200 1.57 4.84 10.77
CA THR A 200 2.92 4.53 10.24
C THR A 200 3.70 3.60 11.17
N GLU A 201 3.61 3.80 12.49
CA GLU A 201 4.19 2.88 13.47
C GLU A 201 3.45 1.55 13.53
N ALA A 202 2.11 1.53 13.49
CA ALA A 202 1.35 0.28 13.46
C ALA A 202 1.61 -0.52 12.19
N VAL A 203 1.77 0.15 11.05
CA VAL A 203 2.12 -0.42 9.75
C VAL A 203 3.51 -1.03 9.82
N GLU A 204 4.53 -0.28 10.21
CA GLU A 204 5.89 -0.81 10.39
C GLU A 204 5.95 -1.96 11.40
N LYS A 205 5.19 -1.87 12.49
CA LYS A 205 5.12 -2.90 13.53
C LYS A 205 4.40 -4.15 13.03
N THR A 206 3.37 -4.01 12.20
CA THR A 206 2.65 -5.13 11.58
C THR A 206 3.53 -5.82 10.54
N TYR A 207 4.20 -5.04 9.68
CA TYR A 207 5.20 -5.54 8.74
C TYR A 207 6.34 -6.28 9.43
N ARG A 208 6.96 -5.66 10.46
CA ARG A 208 8.03 -6.30 11.25
C ARG A 208 7.56 -7.61 11.88
N ARG A 209 6.37 -7.61 12.49
CA ARG A 209 5.81 -8.81 13.15
C ARG A 209 5.52 -9.94 12.15
N GLN A 210 5.07 -9.61 10.94
CA GLN A 210 4.87 -10.62 9.89
C GLN A 210 6.19 -11.17 9.36
N VAL A 211 7.18 -10.31 9.12
CA VAL A 211 8.53 -10.75 8.73
C VAL A 211 9.14 -11.65 9.82
N GLU A 212 8.98 -11.29 11.09
CA GLU A 212 9.40 -12.13 12.22
C GLU A 212 8.66 -13.47 12.27
N ASN A 213 7.34 -13.48 12.08
CA ASN A 213 6.56 -14.71 12.04
C ASN A 213 6.98 -15.64 10.88
N LEU A 214 7.19 -15.11 9.68
CA LEU A 214 7.67 -15.87 8.52
C LEU A 214 9.07 -16.44 8.76
N ARG A 215 9.97 -15.64 9.35
CA ARG A 215 11.31 -16.10 9.76
C ARG A 215 11.23 -17.22 10.80
N ARG A 216 10.35 -17.09 11.80
CA ARG A 216 10.16 -18.10 12.84
C ARG A 216 9.62 -19.41 12.30
N GLN A 217 8.62 -19.35 11.41
CA GLN A 217 8.09 -20.55 10.74
C GLN A 217 9.17 -21.26 9.92
N LEU A 218 10.06 -20.50 9.27
CA LEU A 218 11.18 -21.05 8.52
C LEU A 218 12.22 -21.70 9.45
N GLU A 219 12.55 -21.07 10.57
CA GLU A 219 13.45 -21.64 11.59
C GLU A 219 12.88 -22.94 12.20
N GLU A 220 11.57 -23.00 12.47
CA GLU A 220 10.92 -24.22 12.94
C GLU A 220 10.97 -25.34 11.90
N LEU A 221 10.64 -25.04 10.63
CA LEU A 221 10.76 -25.98 9.52
C LEU A 221 12.19 -26.50 9.36
N ARG A 222 13.16 -25.59 9.38
CA ARG A 222 14.58 -25.93 9.27
C ARG A 222 15.02 -26.81 10.44
N GLY A 223 14.65 -26.45 11.67
CA GLY A 223 14.99 -27.22 12.88
C GLY A 223 14.33 -28.60 12.93
N ASN A 224 13.13 -28.76 12.39
CA ASN A 224 12.48 -30.07 12.25
C ASN A 224 13.18 -30.92 11.18
N LEU A 225 13.54 -30.32 10.04
CA LEU A 225 14.24 -31.02 8.96
C LEU A 225 15.67 -31.40 9.35
N GLU A 226 16.37 -30.56 10.09
CA GLU A 226 17.70 -30.84 10.63
C GLU A 226 17.65 -32.08 11.56
N ARG A 227 16.63 -32.13 12.44
CA ARG A 227 16.37 -33.28 13.31
C ARG A 227 16.07 -34.55 12.51
N GLU A 228 15.18 -34.48 11.51
CA GLU A 228 14.90 -35.63 10.64
C GLU A 228 16.12 -36.07 9.83
N LYS A 229 16.90 -35.12 9.29
CA LYS A 229 18.13 -35.38 8.54
C LYS A 229 19.15 -36.08 9.42
N GLU A 230 19.28 -35.66 10.67
CA GLU A 230 20.17 -36.29 11.61
C GLU A 230 19.68 -37.67 12.04
N GLU A 231 18.37 -37.87 12.18
CA GLU A 231 17.79 -39.17 12.45
C GLU A 231 17.98 -40.14 11.28
N ILE A 232 17.80 -39.67 10.04
CA ILE A 232 18.04 -40.43 8.82
C ILE A 232 19.54 -40.71 8.65
N ARG A 233 20.42 -39.74 8.92
CA ARG A 233 21.88 -39.94 8.91
C ARG A 233 22.32 -40.96 9.94
N ARG A 234 21.83 -40.88 11.18
CA ARG A 234 22.09 -41.90 12.21
C ARG A 234 21.56 -43.26 11.77
N LYS A 235 20.36 -43.31 11.17
CA LYS A 235 19.82 -44.55 10.59
C LYS A 235 20.71 -45.08 9.47
N ILE A 236 21.26 -44.23 8.60
CA ILE A 236 22.19 -44.60 7.52
C ILE A 236 23.55 -45.07 8.07
N GLU A 237 24.15 -44.35 9.01
CA GLU A 237 25.38 -44.77 9.71
C GLU A 237 25.17 -46.10 10.43
N SER A 238 24.05 -46.24 11.15
CA SER A 238 23.68 -47.50 11.82
C SER A 238 23.25 -48.61 10.84
N ALA A 239 22.87 -48.27 9.61
CA ALA A 239 22.52 -49.17 8.52
C ALA A 239 23.72 -49.53 7.62
N LYS A 240 24.94 -49.30 8.11
CA LYS A 240 26.09 -50.16 7.80
C LYS A 240 26.68 -50.01 6.40
N ALA A 241 27.38 -48.91 6.17
CA ALA A 241 28.55 -48.97 5.28
C ALA A 241 29.57 -50.02 5.81
N GLU A 242 29.74 -50.12 7.13
CA GLU A 242 30.66 -51.07 7.77
C GLU A 242 30.24 -52.54 7.67
N GLU A 243 28.94 -52.87 7.75
CA GLU A 243 28.49 -54.26 7.60
C GLU A 243 28.30 -54.68 6.15
N ILE A 244 27.97 -53.76 5.23
CA ILE A 244 28.08 -54.07 3.80
C ILE A 244 29.53 -54.37 3.45
N GLU A 245 30.49 -53.60 3.97
CA GLU A 245 31.92 -53.90 3.84
C GLU A 245 32.32 -55.20 4.54
N ARG A 246 31.80 -55.47 5.74
CA ARG A 246 32.05 -56.73 6.46
C ARG A 246 31.54 -57.94 5.67
N LEU A 247 30.31 -57.88 5.15
CA LEU A 247 29.72 -58.94 4.33
C LEU A 247 30.50 -59.13 3.01
N LYS A 248 31.00 -58.05 2.40
CA LYS A 248 31.90 -58.12 1.23
C LYS A 248 33.21 -58.84 1.57
N ARG A 249 33.81 -58.53 2.72
CA ARG A 249 35.02 -59.21 3.22
C ARG A 249 34.78 -60.67 3.58
N GLU A 250 33.70 -60.98 4.31
CA GLU A 250 33.32 -62.35 4.67
C GLU A 250 33.07 -63.19 3.41
N LYS A 251 32.41 -62.63 2.39
CA LYS A 251 32.24 -63.27 1.09
C LYS A 251 33.58 -63.54 0.38
N GLU A 252 34.53 -62.61 0.42
CA GLU A 252 35.87 -62.82 -0.16
C GLU A 252 36.68 -63.87 0.59
N GLU A 253 36.65 -63.84 1.93
CA GLU A 253 37.34 -64.82 2.79
C GLU A 253 36.77 -66.23 2.53
N LEU A 254 35.44 -66.35 2.45
CA LEU A 254 34.76 -67.62 2.17
C LEU A 254 35.14 -68.17 0.79
N ARG A 255 35.20 -67.32 -0.24
CA ARG A 255 35.70 -67.70 -1.57
C ARG A 255 37.16 -68.16 -1.54
N ARG A 256 38.02 -67.51 -0.74
CA ARG A 256 39.43 -67.87 -0.63
C ARG A 256 39.60 -69.23 0.04
N GLN A 257 38.95 -69.45 1.19
CA GLN A 257 38.97 -70.72 1.91
C GLN A 257 38.51 -71.88 1.02
N PHE A 258 37.45 -71.65 0.26
CA PHE A 258 36.93 -72.62 -0.69
C PHE A 258 37.91 -73.00 -1.79
N GLU A 259 38.56 -72.02 -2.44
CA GLU A 259 39.54 -72.32 -3.49
C GLU A 259 40.76 -73.08 -2.94
N GLU A 260 41.19 -72.76 -1.71
CA GLU A 260 42.27 -73.50 -1.02
C GLU A 260 41.88 -74.95 -0.69
N GLU A 261 40.64 -75.20 -0.29
CA GLU A 261 40.13 -76.52 0.09
C GLU A 261 39.81 -77.37 -1.14
N LYS A 262 39.23 -76.76 -2.18
CA LYS A 262 39.06 -77.34 -3.51
C LYS A 262 40.38 -77.77 -4.13
N ALA A 263 41.43 -76.94 -4.04
CA ALA A 263 42.75 -77.29 -4.54
C ALA A 263 43.32 -78.52 -3.82
N ARG A 264 43.15 -78.61 -2.49
CA ARG A 264 43.56 -79.77 -1.68
C ARG A 264 42.81 -81.04 -2.07
N LEU A 265 41.48 -80.98 -2.16
CA LEU A 265 40.65 -82.14 -2.55
C LEU A 265 40.98 -82.62 -3.97
N ILE A 266 41.20 -81.71 -4.93
CA ILE A 266 41.62 -82.07 -6.29
C ILE A 266 42.96 -82.81 -6.29
N GLU A 267 43.93 -82.32 -5.50
CA GLU A 267 45.23 -82.97 -5.37
C GLU A 267 45.12 -84.36 -4.72
N GLU A 268 44.29 -84.51 -3.69
CA GLU A 268 44.05 -85.78 -2.99
C GLU A 268 43.36 -86.81 -3.90
N ILE A 269 42.33 -86.39 -4.65
CA ILE A 269 41.66 -87.17 -5.71
C ILE A 269 42.68 -87.65 -6.76
N SER A 270 43.62 -86.80 -7.17
CA SER A 270 44.62 -87.14 -8.20
C SER A 270 45.65 -88.20 -7.77
N ARG A 271 45.90 -88.34 -6.46
CA ARG A 271 46.87 -89.28 -5.89
C ARG A 271 46.21 -90.61 -5.46
N MET A 272 44.89 -90.66 -5.39
CA MET A 272 44.11 -91.83 -4.99
C MET A 272 44.06 -92.89 -6.11
N LYS A 273 44.41 -94.15 -5.79
CA LYS A 273 44.35 -95.28 -6.74
C LYS A 273 43.09 -96.14 -6.59
N ASP A 274 42.39 -96.01 -5.47
CA ASP A 274 41.14 -96.70 -5.18
C ASP A 274 39.98 -95.93 -5.85
N GLU A 275 39.28 -96.58 -6.78
CA GLU A 275 38.18 -95.97 -7.55
C GLU A 275 36.96 -95.64 -6.69
N GLU A 276 36.70 -96.39 -5.63
CA GLU A 276 35.54 -96.22 -4.75
C GLU A 276 35.77 -95.03 -3.81
N ALA A 277 36.98 -94.93 -3.23
CA ALA A 277 37.40 -93.77 -2.45
C ALA A 277 37.48 -92.49 -3.29
N ARG A 278 37.92 -92.59 -4.55
CA ARG A 278 37.98 -91.46 -5.48
C ARG A 278 36.59 -90.89 -5.81
N ARG A 279 35.60 -91.76 -6.06
CA ARG A 279 34.20 -91.34 -6.26
C ARG A 279 33.63 -90.63 -5.04
N THR A 280 33.96 -91.10 -3.84
CA THR A 280 33.44 -90.51 -2.60
C THR A 280 33.95 -89.08 -2.42
N LEU A 281 35.22 -88.84 -2.69
CA LEU A 281 35.82 -87.49 -2.66
C LEU A 281 35.32 -86.59 -3.80
N GLU A 282 35.08 -87.13 -4.99
CA GLU A 282 34.47 -86.37 -6.11
C GLU A 282 33.04 -85.91 -5.75
N GLU A 283 32.25 -86.75 -5.09
CA GLU A 283 30.92 -86.37 -4.57
C GLU A 283 31.00 -85.36 -3.42
N GLU A 284 32.01 -85.46 -2.55
CA GLU A 284 32.25 -84.50 -1.47
C GLU A 284 32.66 -83.13 -2.02
N LEU A 285 33.52 -83.09 -3.04
CA LEU A 285 33.90 -81.87 -3.75
C LEU A 285 32.69 -81.22 -4.46
N ALA A 286 31.82 -82.03 -5.07
CA ALA A 286 30.60 -81.55 -5.72
C ALA A 286 29.60 -80.97 -4.70
N ARG A 287 29.41 -81.63 -3.55
CA ARG A 287 28.59 -81.11 -2.44
C ARG A 287 29.14 -79.80 -1.89
N MET A 288 30.45 -79.74 -1.66
CA MET A 288 31.13 -78.53 -1.19
C MET A 288 30.99 -77.37 -2.20
N GLN A 289 31.06 -77.65 -3.50
CA GLN A 289 30.81 -76.68 -4.58
C GLN A 289 29.38 -76.11 -4.54
N GLU A 290 28.37 -76.97 -4.39
CA GLU A 290 26.98 -76.53 -4.28
C GLU A 290 26.72 -75.67 -3.03
N GLU A 291 27.22 -76.09 -1.87
CA GLU A 291 27.06 -75.36 -0.60
C GLU A 291 27.73 -73.98 -0.65
N MET A 292 28.95 -73.91 -1.20
CA MET A 292 29.65 -72.64 -1.39
C MET A 292 28.88 -71.70 -2.32
N MET A 293 28.42 -72.22 -3.47
CA MET A 293 27.70 -71.42 -4.46
C MET A 293 26.39 -70.89 -3.89
N ALA A 294 25.68 -71.70 -3.10
CA ALA A 294 24.48 -71.29 -2.38
C ALA A 294 24.78 -70.20 -1.34
N SER A 295 25.85 -70.35 -0.55
CA SER A 295 26.24 -69.40 0.50
C SER A 295 26.68 -68.04 -0.06
N VAL A 296 27.52 -68.05 -1.11
CA VAL A 296 27.94 -66.82 -1.83
C VAL A 296 26.75 -66.11 -2.44
N LYS A 297 25.80 -66.85 -3.04
CA LYS A 297 24.60 -66.28 -3.64
C LYS A 297 23.68 -65.64 -2.59
N ALA A 298 23.52 -66.27 -1.43
CA ALA A 298 22.76 -65.72 -0.31
C ALA A 298 23.38 -64.40 0.21
N MET A 299 24.71 -64.36 0.38
CA MET A 299 25.42 -63.13 0.77
C MET A 299 25.30 -62.02 -0.28
N GLU A 300 25.36 -62.35 -1.57
CA GLU A 300 25.16 -61.38 -2.66
C GLU A 300 23.75 -60.78 -2.68
N GLU A 301 22.72 -61.59 -2.45
CA GLU A 301 21.34 -61.10 -2.34
C GLU A 301 21.15 -60.19 -1.12
N GLU A 302 21.76 -60.52 0.02
CA GLU A 302 21.69 -59.69 1.22
C GLU A 302 22.41 -58.34 1.07
N ILE A 303 23.62 -58.33 0.48
CA ILE A 303 24.34 -57.10 0.13
C ILE A 303 23.48 -56.22 -0.79
N ARG A 304 22.90 -56.82 -1.83
CA ARG A 304 22.09 -56.09 -2.82
C ARG A 304 20.83 -55.48 -2.22
N ARG A 305 20.18 -56.21 -1.30
CA ARG A 305 19.00 -55.71 -0.58
C ARG A 305 19.32 -54.48 0.26
N ARG A 306 20.44 -54.51 0.99
CA ARG A 306 20.87 -53.41 1.85
C ARG A 306 21.35 -52.19 1.05
N GLU A 307 22.07 -52.40 -0.05
CA GLU A 307 22.45 -51.32 -0.97
C GLU A 307 21.22 -50.61 -1.55
N LEU A 308 20.16 -51.35 -1.89
CA LEU A 308 18.90 -50.78 -2.37
C LEU A 308 18.19 -49.93 -1.30
N GLU A 309 18.15 -50.42 -0.06
CA GLU A 309 17.53 -49.72 1.08
C GLU A 309 18.25 -48.41 1.40
N LEU A 310 19.59 -48.40 1.38
CA LEU A 310 20.39 -47.20 1.55
C LEU A 310 20.10 -46.16 0.46
N ARG A 311 20.07 -46.61 -0.79
CA ARG A 311 19.81 -45.74 -1.95
C ARG A 311 18.41 -45.11 -1.90
N GLN A 312 17.41 -45.85 -1.40
CA GLN A 312 16.06 -45.31 -1.17
C GLN A 312 16.07 -44.21 -0.09
N LYS A 313 16.73 -44.43 1.05
CA LYS A 313 16.85 -43.44 2.12
C LYS A 313 17.59 -42.18 1.68
N GLU A 314 18.65 -42.32 0.89
CA GLU A 314 19.36 -41.16 0.31
C GLU A 314 18.47 -40.35 -0.65
N MET A 315 17.68 -41.03 -1.50
CA MET A 315 16.74 -40.34 -2.40
C MET A 315 15.63 -39.64 -1.63
N GLU A 316 15.11 -40.23 -0.55
CA GLU A 316 14.12 -39.60 0.31
C GLU A 316 14.68 -38.33 0.96
N LEU A 317 15.91 -38.39 1.48
CA LEU A 317 16.57 -37.23 2.06
C LEU A 317 16.76 -36.12 1.02
N ARG A 318 17.23 -36.46 -0.18
CA ARG A 318 17.48 -35.49 -1.26
C ARG A 318 16.19 -34.83 -1.74
N ARG A 319 15.08 -35.56 -1.75
CA ARG A 319 13.75 -35.01 -2.07
C ARG A 319 13.31 -34.00 -1.02
N LYS A 320 13.43 -34.35 0.27
CA LYS A 320 13.11 -33.45 1.39
C LYS A 320 13.96 -32.17 1.39
N GLU A 321 15.25 -32.28 1.04
CA GLU A 321 16.12 -31.11 0.88
C GLU A 321 15.67 -30.19 -0.26
N LEU A 322 15.21 -30.76 -1.38
CA LEU A 322 14.69 -29.98 -2.50
C LEU A 322 13.39 -29.25 -2.12
N GLU A 323 12.47 -29.96 -1.45
CA GLU A 323 11.20 -29.38 -0.96
C GLU A 323 11.43 -28.25 0.06
N LEU A 324 12.44 -28.37 0.94
CA LEU A 324 12.82 -27.29 1.85
C LEU A 324 13.35 -26.08 1.09
N LYS A 325 14.22 -26.29 0.10
CA LYS A 325 14.78 -25.20 -0.70
C LYS A 325 13.70 -24.43 -1.45
N GLU A 326 12.73 -25.13 -2.03
CA GLU A 326 11.58 -24.50 -2.70
C GLU A 326 10.75 -23.64 -1.72
N LYS A 327 10.52 -24.14 -0.50
CA LYS A 327 9.84 -23.38 0.57
C LYS A 327 10.67 -22.18 1.04
N GLU A 328 11.99 -22.29 1.16
CA GLU A 328 12.89 -21.19 1.49
C GLU A 328 12.82 -20.07 0.42
N ASP A 329 12.81 -20.45 -0.86
CA ASP A 329 12.70 -19.53 -1.98
C ASP A 329 11.32 -18.85 -2.02
N GLU A 330 10.24 -19.57 -1.68
CA GLU A 330 8.88 -19.02 -1.54
C GLU A 330 8.80 -17.99 -0.40
N VAL A 331 9.26 -18.36 0.81
CA VAL A 331 9.26 -17.47 1.97
C VAL A 331 10.12 -16.23 1.73
N SER A 332 11.29 -16.39 1.09
CA SER A 332 12.17 -15.28 0.74
C SER A 332 11.54 -14.32 -0.27
N ARG A 333 10.77 -14.82 -1.24
CA ARG A 333 9.96 -13.98 -2.14
C ARG A 333 8.90 -13.22 -1.36
N ARG A 334 8.13 -13.88 -0.50
CA ARG A 334 7.12 -13.21 0.36
C ARG A 334 7.72 -12.12 1.24
N ILE A 335 8.87 -12.38 1.88
CA ILE A 335 9.55 -11.36 2.69
C ILE A 335 9.95 -10.14 1.84
N ARG A 336 10.47 -10.35 0.62
CA ARG A 336 10.81 -9.25 -0.30
C ARG A 336 9.57 -8.46 -0.71
N GLU A 337 8.48 -9.12 -1.08
CA GLU A 337 7.22 -8.46 -1.42
C GLU A 337 6.69 -7.62 -0.25
N VAL A 338 6.70 -8.17 0.96
CA VAL A 338 6.29 -7.46 2.19
C VAL A 338 7.19 -6.25 2.47
N MET A 339 8.51 -6.35 2.22
CA MET A 339 9.44 -5.23 2.37
C MET A 339 9.31 -4.17 1.27
N GLU A 340 9.04 -4.56 0.03
CA GLU A 340 8.77 -3.62 -1.07
C GLU A 340 7.49 -2.82 -0.81
N LEU A 341 6.45 -3.46 -0.28
CA LEU A 341 5.21 -2.79 0.12
C LEU A 341 5.46 -1.75 1.23
N ALA A 342 6.33 -2.06 2.20
CA ALA A 342 6.73 -1.10 3.23
C ALA A 342 7.53 0.10 2.66
N GLY A 343 8.27 -0.09 1.56
CA GLY A 343 9.03 0.97 0.88
C GLY A 343 8.21 1.81 -0.10
N LYS A 344 7.07 1.30 -0.58
CA LYS A 344 6.20 1.95 -1.58
C LYS A 344 5.02 2.71 -0.98
N VAL A 345 5.08 3.09 0.29
CA VAL A 345 4.03 3.90 0.93
C VAL A 345 4.07 5.32 0.33
N GLU A 346 3.58 5.48 -0.89
CA GLU A 346 3.35 6.77 -1.53
C GLU A 346 2.32 7.55 -0.73
N LYS A 347 2.41 8.90 -0.78
CA LYS A 347 1.37 9.82 -0.30
C LYS A 347 0.07 9.63 -1.08
N GLY A 348 -0.74 8.66 -0.64
CA GLY A 348 -2.00 8.22 -1.25
C GLY A 348 -2.31 6.73 -1.00
N SER A 349 -1.31 5.93 -0.63
CA SER A 349 -1.48 4.56 -0.16
C SER A 349 -2.09 4.54 1.24
N ARG A 350 -3.12 3.73 1.43
CA ARG A 350 -3.89 3.68 2.68
C ARG A 350 -3.91 2.27 3.21
N PHE A 351 -3.30 2.08 4.36
CA PHE A 351 -3.20 0.78 5.00
C PHE A 351 -4.54 0.39 5.61
N VAL A 352 -5.13 -0.66 5.09
CA VAL A 352 -6.38 -1.25 5.60
C VAL A 352 -6.11 -2.70 5.94
N LYS A 353 -6.46 -3.12 7.15
CA LYS A 353 -6.33 -4.53 7.56
C LYS A 353 -7.50 -5.37 7.06
N VAL A 354 -7.32 -6.68 6.99
CA VAL A 354 -8.37 -7.62 6.55
C VAL A 354 -9.66 -7.54 7.38
N ASP A 355 -9.55 -7.41 8.70
CA ASP A 355 -10.69 -7.29 9.61
C ASP A 355 -11.41 -5.93 9.46
N GLU A 356 -10.63 -4.86 9.29
CA GLU A 356 -11.17 -3.52 9.00
C GLU A 356 -11.88 -3.47 7.65
N ALA A 357 -11.27 -4.02 6.59
CA ALA A 357 -11.87 -4.09 5.26
C ALA A 357 -13.20 -4.86 5.29
N LYS A 358 -13.28 -5.95 6.07
CA LYS A 358 -14.53 -6.70 6.24
C LYS A 358 -15.61 -5.89 6.94
N MET A 359 -15.25 -5.15 7.99
CA MET A 359 -16.18 -4.26 8.68
C MET A 359 -16.66 -3.12 7.77
N LEU A 360 -15.77 -2.54 6.95
CA LEU A 360 -16.12 -1.53 5.95
C LEU A 360 -17.11 -2.08 4.92
N GLU A 361 -16.89 -3.30 4.42
CA GLU A 361 -17.81 -3.99 3.51
C GLU A 361 -19.19 -4.21 4.15
N MET A 362 -19.24 -4.75 5.37
CA MET A 362 -20.50 -4.99 6.08
C MET A 362 -21.27 -3.68 6.30
N ASN A 363 -20.57 -2.62 6.69
CA ASN A 363 -21.16 -1.30 6.91
C ASN A 363 -21.68 -0.68 5.62
N PHE A 364 -20.89 -0.71 4.55
CA PHE A 364 -21.30 -0.20 3.24
C PHE A 364 -22.54 -0.92 2.73
N THR A 365 -22.49 -2.26 2.65
CA THR A 365 -23.61 -3.09 2.17
C THR A 365 -24.86 -2.86 3.02
N GLY A 366 -24.74 -2.90 4.35
CA GLY A 366 -25.85 -2.66 5.26
C GLY A 366 -26.49 -1.28 5.08
N ARG A 367 -25.68 -0.23 4.87
CA ARG A 367 -26.16 1.13 4.60
C ARG A 367 -26.88 1.22 3.25
N MET A 368 -26.35 0.58 2.21
CA MET A 368 -27.01 0.55 0.89
C MET A 368 -28.38 -0.14 0.96
N LEU A 369 -28.47 -1.31 1.60
CA LEU A 369 -29.73 -2.01 1.82
C LEU A 369 -30.74 -1.15 2.60
N ALA A 370 -30.29 -0.40 3.61
CA ALA A 370 -31.15 0.44 4.42
C ALA A 370 -31.72 1.65 3.66
N LYS A 371 -30.96 2.20 2.69
CA LYS A 371 -31.35 3.38 1.91
C LYS A 371 -32.31 3.05 0.75
N PHE A 372 -32.31 1.82 0.25
CA PHE A 372 -33.21 1.37 -0.82
C PHE A 372 -34.47 0.69 -0.29
N LYS A 373 -35.32 1.45 0.42
CA LYS A 373 -36.62 0.97 0.95
C LYS A 373 -37.79 1.57 0.18
N ASP A 374 -38.71 0.71 -0.26
CA ASP A 374 -39.99 1.04 -0.90
C ASP A 374 -39.92 1.93 -2.15
N GLU A 375 -39.58 3.21 -1.98
CA GLU A 375 -39.58 4.24 -3.01
C GLU A 375 -38.39 5.18 -2.88
N VAL A 376 -37.81 5.55 -4.01
CA VAL A 376 -36.68 6.48 -4.09
C VAL A 376 -37.08 7.68 -4.96
N LYS A 377 -36.83 8.90 -4.48
CA LYS A 377 -37.00 10.10 -5.29
C LYS A 377 -35.68 10.48 -5.94
N LEU A 378 -35.65 10.53 -7.28
CA LEU A 378 -34.47 10.85 -8.07
C LEU A 378 -34.89 11.81 -9.18
N LEU A 379 -34.14 12.90 -9.38
CA LEU A 379 -34.38 13.88 -10.45
C LEU A 379 -35.84 14.39 -10.50
N GLY A 380 -36.45 14.60 -9.32
CA GLY A 380 -37.84 15.03 -9.19
C GLY A 380 -38.89 13.97 -9.52
N ARG A 381 -38.49 12.73 -9.84
CA ARG A 381 -39.36 11.59 -10.14
C ARG A 381 -39.34 10.59 -8.99
N THR A 382 -40.41 9.82 -8.86
CA THR A 382 -40.51 8.76 -7.85
C THR A 382 -40.34 7.40 -8.52
N PHE A 383 -39.42 6.60 -8.00
CA PHE A 383 -39.15 5.24 -8.46
C PHE A 383 -39.58 4.25 -7.38
N LYS A 384 -40.25 3.17 -7.78
CA LYS A 384 -40.51 2.03 -6.92
C LYS A 384 -39.29 1.12 -6.92
N VAL A 385 -38.88 0.64 -5.75
CA VAL A 385 -37.89 -0.43 -5.61
C VAL A 385 -38.59 -1.76 -5.91
N GLU A 386 -38.23 -2.41 -7.02
CA GLU A 386 -38.82 -3.69 -7.44
C GLU A 386 -38.07 -4.89 -6.85
N ALA A 387 -36.75 -4.80 -6.73
CA ALA A 387 -35.91 -5.84 -6.18
C ALA A 387 -34.64 -5.24 -5.56
N VAL A 388 -34.16 -5.89 -4.50
CA VAL A 388 -32.87 -5.63 -3.85
C VAL A 388 -32.22 -6.99 -3.62
N GLU A 389 -31.05 -7.21 -4.22
CA GLU A 389 -30.33 -8.49 -4.14
C GLU A 389 -28.89 -8.26 -3.70
N GLU A 390 -28.43 -9.03 -2.72
CA GLU A 390 -27.05 -9.03 -2.25
C GLU A 390 -26.32 -10.26 -2.80
N ARG A 391 -25.11 -10.06 -3.36
CA ARG A 391 -24.32 -11.14 -3.95
C ARG A 391 -22.83 -10.94 -3.66
N ALA A 392 -22.16 -11.99 -3.19
CA ALA A 392 -20.71 -12.05 -3.14
C ALA A 392 -20.14 -12.15 -4.55
N THR A 393 -19.10 -11.38 -4.87
CA THR A 393 -18.45 -11.41 -6.19
C THR A 393 -17.06 -12.05 -6.17
N PHE A 394 -16.54 -12.32 -4.97
CA PHE A 394 -15.26 -12.96 -4.76
C PHE A 394 -15.39 -14.45 -4.40
N ASP A 395 -14.65 -15.32 -5.09
CA ASP A 395 -14.58 -16.74 -4.76
C ASP A 395 -13.48 -17.02 -3.73
N LYS A 396 -13.91 -17.39 -2.52
CA LYS A 396 -13.02 -17.76 -1.40
C LYS A 396 -12.57 -19.22 -1.44
N GLY A 397 -13.16 -20.08 -2.28
CA GLY A 397 -12.88 -21.52 -2.31
C GLY A 397 -11.41 -21.86 -2.51
N ARG A 398 -10.67 -21.03 -3.26
CA ARG A 398 -9.23 -21.21 -3.49
C ARG A 398 -8.32 -21.02 -2.26
N TYR A 399 -8.87 -20.53 -1.14
CA TYR A 399 -8.16 -20.36 0.13
C TYR A 399 -8.57 -21.37 1.21
N GLU A 400 -9.54 -22.24 0.90
CA GLU A 400 -9.88 -23.35 1.79
C GLU A 400 -8.66 -24.25 2.02
N GLY A 401 -8.38 -24.55 3.29
CA GLY A 401 -7.19 -25.31 3.70
C GLY A 401 -5.87 -24.53 3.68
N LYS A 402 -5.81 -23.30 3.13
CA LYS A 402 -4.65 -22.40 3.21
C LYS A 402 -4.75 -21.43 4.38
N LEU A 403 -5.97 -20.98 4.69
CA LEU A 403 -6.26 -20.06 5.78
C LEU A 403 -7.15 -20.74 6.83
N SER A 404 -7.12 -20.23 8.06
CA SER A 404 -8.04 -20.70 9.10
C SER A 404 -9.49 -20.31 8.75
N GLU A 405 -10.47 -21.04 9.28
CA GLU A 405 -11.89 -20.72 9.08
C GLU A 405 -12.23 -19.29 9.51
N ARG A 406 -11.59 -18.81 10.57
CA ARG A 406 -11.72 -17.42 11.05
C ARG A 406 -11.18 -16.42 10.03
N ASP A 407 -10.02 -16.69 9.45
CA ASP A 407 -9.39 -15.78 8.48
C ASP A 407 -10.17 -15.73 7.17
N ILE A 408 -10.70 -16.87 6.71
CA ILE A 408 -11.58 -16.94 5.53
C ILE A 408 -12.86 -16.10 5.74
N LYS A 409 -13.45 -16.15 6.93
CA LYS A 409 -14.63 -15.34 7.28
C LYS A 409 -14.33 -13.84 7.30
N ASN A 410 -13.11 -13.46 7.65
CA ASN A 410 -12.66 -12.07 7.65
C ASN A 410 -12.23 -11.55 6.28
N LEU A 411 -12.10 -12.40 5.25
CA LEU A 411 -11.84 -11.89 3.90
C LEU A 411 -13.07 -11.12 3.37
N PRO A 412 -12.89 -9.97 2.70
CA PRO A 412 -13.98 -9.31 2.00
C PRO A 412 -14.54 -10.21 0.88
N ASP A 413 -15.86 -10.17 0.70
CA ASP A 413 -16.58 -10.91 -0.35
C ASP A 413 -16.69 -10.11 -1.67
N ASN A 414 -16.19 -8.87 -1.67
CA ASN A 414 -16.49 -7.85 -2.67
C ASN A 414 -18.00 -7.80 -2.96
N THR A 415 -18.79 -7.72 -1.89
CA THR A 415 -20.25 -7.78 -1.96
C THR A 415 -20.82 -6.69 -2.86
N GLU A 416 -21.77 -7.09 -3.70
CA GLU A 416 -22.55 -6.21 -4.55
C GLU A 416 -24.02 -6.25 -4.15
N VAL A 417 -24.61 -5.07 -3.99
CA VAL A 417 -26.06 -4.86 -3.83
C VAL A 417 -26.61 -4.37 -5.17
N VAL A 418 -27.49 -5.18 -5.77
CA VAL A 418 -28.16 -4.87 -7.02
C VAL A 418 -29.60 -4.45 -6.73
N VAL A 419 -29.96 -3.24 -7.13
CA VAL A 419 -31.29 -2.67 -6.93
C VAL A 419 -31.96 -2.38 -8.26
N ARG A 420 -33.18 -2.87 -8.46
CA ARG A 420 -33.99 -2.55 -9.64
C ARG A 420 -35.03 -1.51 -9.28
N LEU A 421 -34.97 -0.37 -9.95
CA LEU A 421 -35.86 0.76 -9.78
C LEU A 421 -36.72 0.93 -11.01
N ARG A 422 -38.02 1.18 -10.80
CA ARG A 422 -38.96 1.46 -11.88
C ARG A 422 -39.77 2.71 -11.62
N GLU A 423 -39.78 3.61 -12.59
CA GLU A 423 -40.49 4.89 -12.48
C GLU A 423 -41.99 4.69 -12.21
N LYS A 424 -42.52 5.40 -11.21
CA LYS A 424 -43.95 5.48 -10.95
C LYS A 424 -44.59 6.55 -11.85
N LYS A 425 -45.11 6.09 -12.98
CA LYS A 425 -45.84 6.92 -13.95
C LYS A 425 -47.13 6.25 -14.44
N LEU A 426 -48.18 7.06 -14.66
CA LEU A 426 -49.50 6.60 -15.10
C LEU A 426 -49.58 6.32 -16.62
N LEU A 427 -48.86 7.10 -17.45
CA LEU A 427 -48.89 7.00 -18.92
C LEU A 427 -47.49 7.19 -19.51
N GLY A 428 -47.16 6.43 -20.56
CA GLY A 428 -45.88 6.46 -21.27
C GLY A 428 -44.90 5.34 -20.87
N LYS A 429 -43.75 5.27 -21.57
CA LYS A 429 -42.67 4.33 -21.25
C LYS A 429 -42.09 4.69 -19.87
N LYS A 430 -42.08 3.73 -18.95
CA LYS A 430 -41.46 3.87 -17.63
C LYS A 430 -39.97 3.71 -17.75
N GLU A 431 -39.22 4.53 -17.05
CA GLU A 431 -37.79 4.36 -16.93
C GLU A 431 -37.44 3.23 -15.95
N GLU A 432 -36.45 2.42 -16.32
CA GLU A 432 -35.91 1.33 -15.52
C GLU A 432 -34.42 1.62 -15.26
N ILE A 433 -34.04 1.59 -13.98
CA ILE A 433 -32.67 1.85 -13.51
C ILE A 433 -32.22 0.66 -12.69
N THR A 434 -31.08 0.08 -13.06
CA THR A 434 -30.37 -0.90 -12.24
C THR A 434 -29.25 -0.18 -11.50
N VAL A 435 -29.32 -0.12 -10.19
CA VAL A 435 -28.23 0.39 -9.34
C VAL A 435 -27.39 -0.79 -8.90
N ARG A 436 -26.07 -0.70 -9.10
CA ARG A 436 -25.10 -1.69 -8.65
C ARG A 436 -24.17 -1.02 -7.66
N ALA A 437 -24.42 -1.24 -6.38
CA ALA A 437 -23.60 -0.74 -5.29
C ALA A 437 -22.60 -1.81 -4.87
N ARG A 438 -21.31 -1.60 -5.13
CA ARG A 438 -20.28 -2.61 -5.01
C ARG A 438 -19.20 -2.17 -4.04
N PHE A 439 -18.95 -2.98 -3.01
CA PHE A 439 -17.70 -2.92 -2.29
C PHE A 439 -16.61 -3.56 -3.16
N TYR A 440 -15.51 -2.84 -3.38
CA TYR A 440 -14.46 -3.29 -4.28
C TYR A 440 -13.09 -3.07 -3.66
N GLY A 441 -12.46 -4.16 -3.24
CA GLY A 441 -11.05 -4.22 -2.87
C GLY A 441 -10.34 -5.37 -3.58
N ARG A 442 -9.14 -5.72 -3.10
CA ARG A 442 -8.37 -6.88 -3.57
C ARG A 442 -8.28 -7.96 -2.48
N PRO A 443 -9.33 -8.78 -2.27
CA PRO A 443 -9.32 -9.87 -1.28
C PRO A 443 -8.10 -10.79 -1.37
N GLU A 444 -7.48 -10.94 -2.54
CA GLU A 444 -6.20 -11.64 -2.73
C GLU A 444 -5.08 -11.07 -1.86
N ARG A 445 -4.92 -9.74 -1.83
CA ARG A 445 -3.90 -9.06 -1.02
C ARG A 445 -4.14 -9.34 0.46
N TYR A 446 -5.39 -9.23 0.91
CA TYR A 446 -5.76 -9.56 2.28
C TYR A 446 -5.51 -11.03 2.62
N ALA A 447 -5.70 -11.95 1.68
CA ALA A 447 -5.45 -13.38 1.89
C ALA A 447 -3.95 -13.70 1.97
N ASP A 448 -3.14 -13.05 1.15
CA ASP A 448 -1.70 -13.33 1.03
C ASP A 448 -0.86 -12.58 2.07
N VAL A 449 -1.19 -11.31 2.35
CA VAL A 449 -0.42 -10.43 3.24
C VAL A 449 -1.23 -9.87 4.42
N GLY A 450 -2.54 -10.08 4.51
CA GLY A 450 -3.36 -9.69 5.67
C GLY A 450 -3.83 -8.23 5.71
N PHE A 451 -3.42 -7.42 4.74
CA PHE A 451 -3.78 -6.00 4.61
C PHE A 451 -3.66 -5.58 3.13
N ASP A 452 -4.11 -4.38 2.80
CA ASP A 452 -3.87 -3.73 1.52
C ASP A 452 -3.46 -2.28 1.76
N THR A 453 -2.60 -1.75 0.90
CA THR A 453 -2.11 -0.37 0.93
C THR A 453 -2.37 0.38 -0.36
N ASP A 454 -2.54 -0.33 -1.46
CA ASP A 454 -2.54 0.31 -2.76
C ASP A 454 -3.95 0.87 -3.03
N PRO A 455 -4.12 2.02 -3.68
CA PRO A 455 -5.43 2.42 -4.17
C PRO A 455 -5.88 1.53 -5.35
N LEU A 456 -7.17 1.57 -5.69
CA LEU A 456 -7.66 0.98 -6.93
C LEU A 456 -7.21 1.79 -8.15
N GLU A 457 -6.89 1.10 -9.23
CA GLU A 457 -6.37 1.69 -10.45
C GLU A 457 -7.45 1.94 -11.51
N LEU A 458 -7.11 2.75 -12.52
CA LEU A 458 -8.02 3.01 -13.64
C LEU A 458 -8.41 1.71 -14.39
N ALA A 459 -7.52 0.72 -14.44
CA ALA A 459 -7.79 -0.58 -15.04
C ALA A 459 -8.93 -1.34 -14.31
N ASP A 460 -8.96 -1.26 -12.98
CA ASP A 460 -9.99 -1.88 -12.15
C ASP A 460 -11.37 -1.25 -12.44
N ILE A 461 -11.42 0.09 -12.53
CA ILE A 461 -12.66 0.81 -12.87
C ILE A 461 -13.13 0.50 -14.29
N ASN A 462 -12.20 0.42 -15.25
CA ASN A 462 -12.52 0.10 -16.64
C ASN A 462 -13.19 -1.27 -16.78
N ALA A 463 -12.76 -2.28 -16.02
CA ALA A 463 -13.40 -3.60 -16.02
C ALA A 463 -14.88 -3.50 -15.61
N LEU A 464 -15.18 -2.77 -14.53
CA LEU A 464 -16.56 -2.56 -14.07
C LEU A 464 -17.42 -1.80 -15.10
N LEU A 465 -16.86 -0.77 -15.73
CA LEU A 465 -17.53 0.01 -16.76
C LEU A 465 -17.89 -0.81 -18.00
N VAL A 466 -16.99 -1.73 -18.42
CA VAL A 466 -17.24 -2.62 -19.56
C VAL A 466 -18.42 -3.54 -19.28
N ASP A 467 -18.50 -4.12 -18.08
CA ASP A 467 -19.61 -4.99 -17.68
C ASP A 467 -20.93 -4.21 -17.60
N ALA A 468 -20.93 -3.03 -16.98
CA ALA A 468 -22.13 -2.19 -16.91
C ALA A 468 -22.62 -1.75 -18.30
N LYS A 469 -21.73 -1.44 -19.24
CA LYS A 469 -22.11 -1.10 -20.62
C LYS A 469 -22.78 -2.26 -21.35
N ARG A 470 -22.38 -3.50 -21.09
CA ARG A 470 -23.02 -4.69 -21.68
C ARG A 470 -24.44 -4.89 -21.15
N GLU A 471 -24.65 -4.60 -19.87
CA GLU A 471 -25.94 -4.72 -19.17
C GLU A 471 -26.91 -3.58 -19.52
N ALA A 472 -26.40 -2.35 -19.69
CA ALA A 472 -27.17 -1.13 -19.99
C ALA A 472 -27.86 -1.11 -21.38
N LYS A 473 -27.90 -2.25 -22.09
CA LYS A 473 -28.67 -2.41 -23.34
C LYS A 473 -30.19 -2.40 -23.10
N ASN A 474 -30.63 -2.71 -21.89
CA ASN A 474 -32.06 -2.87 -21.54
C ASN A 474 -32.59 -1.75 -20.60
N GLY A 475 -31.79 -0.75 -20.27
CA GLY A 475 -32.12 0.29 -19.30
C GLY A 475 -30.87 1.04 -18.84
N ARG A 476 -31.00 1.94 -17.87
CA ARG A 476 -29.85 2.65 -17.31
C ARG A 476 -29.20 1.83 -16.19
N VAL A 477 -27.87 1.80 -16.15
CA VAL A 477 -27.09 1.23 -15.05
C VAL A 477 -26.38 2.35 -14.29
N VAL A 478 -26.51 2.37 -12.97
CA VAL A 478 -25.76 3.28 -12.09
C VAL A 478 -24.80 2.46 -11.24
N LEU A 479 -23.51 2.67 -11.45
CA LEU A 479 -22.44 2.04 -10.68
C LEU A 479 -22.06 2.93 -9.50
N LEU A 480 -22.20 2.39 -8.30
CA LEU A 480 -21.80 3.01 -7.04
C LEU A 480 -20.68 2.14 -6.45
N VAL A 481 -19.42 2.53 -6.65
CA VAL A 481 -18.26 1.69 -6.28
C VAL A 481 -17.59 2.26 -5.05
N ALA A 482 -17.50 1.46 -3.99
CA ALA A 482 -16.87 1.85 -2.74
C ALA A 482 -15.56 1.09 -2.52
N SER A 483 -14.47 1.81 -2.28
CA SER A 483 -13.14 1.24 -2.07
C SER A 483 -12.67 1.43 -0.62
N PRO A 484 -12.14 0.39 0.04
CA PRO A 484 -11.54 0.53 1.36
C PRO A 484 -10.24 1.33 1.33
N THR A 485 -9.42 1.18 0.27
CA THR A 485 -8.11 1.84 0.12
C THR A 485 -8.18 3.10 -0.75
N GLY A 486 -9.37 3.46 -1.23
CA GLY A 486 -9.57 4.59 -2.13
C GLY A 486 -9.17 4.30 -3.58
N PHE A 487 -8.85 5.37 -4.31
CA PHE A 487 -8.63 5.37 -5.76
C PHE A 487 -7.38 6.17 -6.11
N GLU A 488 -6.68 5.78 -7.18
CA GLU A 488 -5.53 6.54 -7.67
C GLU A 488 -5.94 7.98 -8.04
N LYS A 489 -5.10 8.96 -7.70
CA LYS A 489 -5.38 10.40 -7.98
C LYS A 489 -5.72 10.67 -9.44
N ARG A 490 -5.09 9.95 -10.38
CA ARG A 490 -5.35 10.12 -11.82
C ARG A 490 -6.76 9.75 -12.22
N ILE A 491 -7.48 8.90 -11.49
CA ILE A 491 -8.85 8.50 -11.80
C ILE A 491 -9.79 9.72 -11.74
N ALA A 492 -9.58 10.63 -10.79
CA ALA A 492 -10.34 11.88 -10.71
C ALA A 492 -10.23 12.70 -12.00
N ASN A 493 -9.05 12.72 -12.66
CA ASN A 493 -8.83 13.43 -13.92
C ASN A 493 -9.62 12.84 -15.12
N TYR A 494 -10.11 11.60 -15.02
CA TYR A 494 -10.91 10.96 -16.07
C TYR A 494 -12.41 10.95 -15.76
N ILE A 495 -12.81 11.32 -14.55
CA ILE A 495 -14.21 11.28 -14.11
C ILE A 495 -14.75 12.68 -13.82
N ASN A 496 -13.94 13.54 -13.20
CA ASN A 496 -14.32 14.87 -12.70
C ASN A 496 -13.30 15.95 -13.11
N SER A 497 -12.89 15.94 -14.38
CA SER A 497 -12.01 16.98 -14.94
C SER A 497 -12.81 18.19 -15.44
N ASN A 498 -12.20 19.38 -15.31
CA ASN A 498 -12.70 20.60 -15.94
C ASN A 498 -12.60 20.56 -17.49
N GLU A 499 -11.79 19.64 -18.04
CA GLU A 499 -11.73 19.37 -19.47
C GLU A 499 -12.78 18.34 -19.87
N PHE A 500 -13.98 18.82 -20.25
CA PHE A 500 -15.18 18.02 -20.54
C PHE A 500 -14.97 16.79 -21.45
N HIS A 501 -14.03 16.83 -22.39
CA HIS A 501 -13.74 15.72 -23.31
C HIS A 501 -12.99 14.54 -22.66
N ARG A 502 -12.41 14.74 -21.47
CA ARG A 502 -11.71 13.70 -20.71
C ARG A 502 -12.62 12.93 -19.75
N ASN A 503 -13.79 13.48 -19.43
CA ASN A 503 -14.72 12.86 -18.50
C ASN A 503 -15.40 11.66 -19.12
N PHE A 504 -15.52 10.58 -18.34
CA PHE A 504 -16.38 9.47 -18.71
C PHE A 504 -17.82 9.96 -18.89
N ILE A 505 -18.35 9.75 -20.10
CA ILE A 505 -19.74 10.00 -20.46
C ILE A 505 -20.26 8.76 -21.16
N SER A 506 -21.39 8.25 -20.70
CA SER A 506 -22.10 7.16 -21.35
C SER A 506 -23.59 7.46 -21.32
N GLU A 507 -24.28 7.15 -22.41
CA GLU A 507 -25.72 7.40 -22.53
C GLU A 507 -26.51 6.72 -21.42
N ASN A 508 -26.19 5.45 -21.09
CA ASN A 508 -26.96 4.61 -20.17
C ASN A 508 -26.15 4.09 -18.97
N VAL A 509 -24.91 4.56 -18.77
CA VAL A 509 -24.09 4.16 -17.62
C VAL A 509 -23.63 5.40 -16.86
N SER A 510 -23.92 5.43 -15.57
CA SER A 510 -23.47 6.48 -14.64
C SER A 510 -22.54 5.88 -13.60
N LEU A 511 -21.53 6.62 -13.16
CA LEU A 511 -20.51 6.15 -12.22
C LEU A 511 -20.32 7.16 -11.09
N ALA A 512 -20.34 6.66 -9.85
CA ALA A 512 -19.88 7.37 -8.68
C ALA A 512 -18.98 6.46 -7.83
N LEU A 513 -17.85 7.00 -7.39
CA LEU A 513 -16.86 6.32 -6.58
C LEU A 513 -16.89 6.89 -5.16
N LEU A 514 -16.85 6.02 -4.15
CA LEU A 514 -16.79 6.37 -2.74
C LEU A 514 -15.51 5.81 -2.13
N ASP A 515 -14.70 6.69 -1.61
CA ASP A 515 -13.61 6.32 -0.74
C ASP A 515 -14.15 6.14 0.69
N LEU A 516 -14.13 4.89 1.18
CA LEU A 516 -14.78 4.54 2.45
C LEU A 516 -14.07 5.10 3.69
N GLU A 517 -12.78 5.39 3.59
CA GLU A 517 -11.98 5.84 4.72
C GLU A 517 -12.01 7.37 4.85
N SER A 518 -11.90 8.09 3.74
CA SER A 518 -11.95 9.56 3.72
C SER A 518 -13.37 10.12 3.57
N GLY A 519 -14.31 9.31 3.05
CA GLY A 519 -15.64 9.76 2.65
C GLY A 519 -15.65 10.55 1.34
N GLU A 520 -14.52 10.62 0.61
CA GLU A 520 -14.44 11.33 -0.66
C GLU A 520 -15.33 10.69 -1.72
N LEU A 521 -16.10 11.52 -2.43
CA LEU A 521 -16.98 11.11 -3.52
C LEU A 521 -16.45 11.65 -4.85
N ILE A 522 -16.19 10.74 -5.80
CA ILE A 522 -15.69 11.08 -7.13
C ILE A 522 -16.75 10.69 -8.16
N TYR A 523 -17.32 11.68 -8.83
CA TYR A 523 -18.29 11.48 -9.90
C TYR A 523 -18.23 12.64 -10.90
N ASN A 524 -18.77 12.44 -12.10
CA ASN A 524 -18.86 13.51 -13.10
C ASN A 524 -20.00 14.49 -12.70
N PRO A 525 -19.73 15.77 -12.40
CA PRO A 525 -20.75 16.72 -11.96
C PRO A 525 -21.81 17.03 -13.03
N HIS A 526 -21.53 16.68 -14.29
CA HIS A 526 -22.46 16.79 -15.41
C HIS A 526 -23.29 15.52 -15.66
N ASP A 527 -23.04 14.44 -14.92
CA ASP A 527 -23.90 13.25 -14.93
C ASP A 527 -25.01 13.42 -13.88
N GLU A 528 -26.22 13.72 -14.38
CA GLU A 528 -27.40 13.98 -13.54
C GLU A 528 -27.75 12.79 -12.62
N TYR A 529 -27.55 11.55 -13.09
CA TYR A 529 -27.87 10.37 -12.28
C TYR A 529 -26.79 10.15 -11.23
N ALA A 530 -25.51 10.22 -11.58
CA ALA A 530 -24.44 10.09 -10.59
C ALA A 530 -24.61 11.11 -9.46
N LYS A 531 -24.95 12.36 -9.81
CA LYS A 531 -25.27 13.42 -8.85
C LYS A 531 -26.52 13.12 -8.00
N ALA A 532 -27.59 12.61 -8.61
CA ALA A 532 -28.81 12.26 -7.89
C ALA A 532 -28.60 11.13 -6.85
N PHE A 533 -27.60 10.27 -7.06
CA PHE A 533 -27.24 9.20 -6.14
C PHE A 533 -26.19 9.60 -5.08
N GLU A 534 -25.64 10.82 -5.11
CA GLU A 534 -24.69 11.30 -4.10
C GLU A 534 -25.21 11.12 -2.65
N PRO A 535 -26.47 11.48 -2.29
CA PRO A 535 -26.99 11.29 -0.93
C PRO A 535 -27.01 9.81 -0.52
N MET A 536 -27.18 8.90 -1.48
CA MET A 536 -27.18 7.46 -1.24
C MET A 536 -25.78 6.94 -0.89
N LEU A 537 -24.74 7.60 -1.39
CA LEU A 537 -23.34 7.23 -1.14
C LEU A 537 -22.72 7.89 0.10
N ARG A 538 -23.32 8.94 0.67
CA ARG A 538 -22.81 9.55 1.91
C ARG A 538 -22.74 8.51 3.03
N LEU A 539 -21.58 8.42 3.69
CA LEU A 539 -21.33 7.45 4.74
C LEU A 539 -22.27 7.66 5.93
N GLU A 540 -22.63 8.90 6.26
CA GLU A 540 -23.51 9.22 7.38
C GLU A 540 -24.97 8.86 7.07
N ARG A 541 -25.68 8.31 8.06
CA ARG A 541 -27.14 8.12 7.99
C ARG A 541 -27.86 9.44 8.28
N ASP A 542 -29.06 9.60 7.74
CA ASP A 542 -29.92 10.75 8.04
C ASP A 542 -30.13 10.93 9.55
N GLU A 543 -30.21 9.83 10.32
CA GLU A 543 -30.32 9.88 11.78
C GLU A 543 -29.02 10.35 12.47
N GLU A 544 -27.85 10.01 11.94
CA GLU A 544 -26.54 10.43 12.46
C GLU A 544 -26.30 11.92 12.15
N LEU A 545 -26.63 12.35 10.94
CA LEU A 545 -26.66 13.75 10.54
C LEU A 545 -27.63 14.55 11.41
N LEU A 546 -28.84 14.02 11.63
CA LEU A 546 -29.84 14.65 12.46
C LEU A 546 -29.39 14.77 13.92
N ALA A 547 -28.72 13.76 14.47
CA ALA A 547 -28.13 13.82 15.80
C ALA A 547 -27.06 14.92 15.92
N LYS A 548 -26.18 15.05 14.92
CA LYS A 548 -25.19 16.15 14.85
C LYS A 548 -25.85 17.53 14.78
N VAL A 549 -26.89 17.66 13.96
CA VAL A 549 -27.68 18.90 13.89
C VAL A 549 -28.30 19.19 15.25
N LYS A 550 -28.93 18.20 15.90
CA LYS A 550 -29.53 18.38 17.22
C LYS A 550 -28.49 18.82 18.26
N GLU A 551 -27.33 18.19 18.29
CA GLU A 551 -26.23 18.53 19.20
C GLU A 551 -25.72 19.97 18.97
N PHE A 552 -25.53 20.37 17.71
CA PHE A 552 -25.18 21.74 17.35
C PHE A 552 -26.23 22.75 17.84
N LEU A 553 -27.51 22.48 17.58
CA LEU A 553 -28.61 23.35 17.98
C LEU A 553 -28.73 23.45 19.51
N GLU A 554 -28.60 22.32 20.21
CA GLU A 554 -28.61 22.28 21.68
C GLU A 554 -27.43 23.05 22.27
N GLY A 555 -26.22 22.93 21.71
CA GLY A 555 -25.06 23.71 22.12
C GLY A 555 -25.30 25.22 22.01
N ARG A 556 -25.85 25.68 20.88
CA ARG A 556 -26.19 27.10 20.68
C ARG A 556 -27.30 27.60 21.60
N ILE A 557 -28.32 26.78 21.84
CA ILE A 557 -29.40 27.08 22.78
C ILE A 557 -28.87 27.15 24.22
N LEU A 558 -27.90 26.31 24.60
CA LEU A 558 -27.26 26.38 25.92
C LEU A 558 -26.46 27.68 26.10
N GLU A 559 -25.76 28.13 25.06
CA GLU A 559 -24.96 29.36 25.10
C GLU A 559 -25.83 30.64 25.09
N ARG A 560 -26.82 30.69 24.20
CA ARG A 560 -27.54 31.94 23.85
C ARG A 560 -29.02 31.92 24.16
N GLY A 561 -29.56 30.77 24.58
CA GLY A 561 -30.99 30.56 24.84
C GLY A 561 -31.83 30.31 23.60
N TYR A 562 -31.34 30.62 22.39
CA TYR A 562 -32.02 30.40 21.11
C TYR A 562 -31.02 30.18 19.97
N VAL A 563 -31.51 29.67 18.85
CA VAL A 563 -30.77 29.55 17.59
C VAL A 563 -31.68 29.88 16.40
N ARG A 564 -31.17 30.66 15.45
CA ARG A 564 -31.91 31.03 14.23
C ARG A 564 -31.83 29.93 13.18
N LEU A 565 -32.90 29.76 12.42
CA LEU A 565 -32.91 28.85 11.28
C LEU A 565 -31.83 29.26 10.27
N GLU A 566 -31.75 30.56 9.96
CA GLU A 566 -30.78 31.12 9.01
C GLU A 566 -29.34 30.82 9.42
N GLU A 567 -29.04 30.87 10.72
CA GLU A 567 -27.72 30.53 11.27
C GLU A 567 -27.43 29.02 11.18
N ALA A 568 -28.43 28.17 11.45
CA ALA A 568 -28.25 26.73 11.37
C ALA A 568 -28.13 26.23 9.92
N VAL A 569 -28.79 26.88 8.95
CA VAL A 569 -28.70 26.50 7.53
C VAL A 569 -27.39 26.95 6.86
N GLU A 570 -26.62 27.84 7.49
CA GLU A 570 -25.23 28.11 7.07
C GLU A 570 -24.33 26.87 7.24
N HIS A 571 -24.70 25.96 8.16
CA HIS A 571 -23.91 24.78 8.50
C HIS A 571 -24.52 23.45 8.02
N PHE A 572 -25.84 23.41 7.84
CA PHE A 572 -26.58 22.16 7.55
C PHE A 572 -27.70 22.37 6.52
N ALA A 573 -28.16 21.27 5.90
CA ALA A 573 -29.27 21.34 4.95
C ALA A 573 -30.57 21.77 5.65
N GLU A 574 -31.32 22.67 5.03
CA GLU A 574 -32.50 23.33 5.62
C GLU A 574 -33.59 22.33 6.06
N ASP A 575 -33.81 21.27 5.29
CA ASP A 575 -34.76 20.21 5.61
C ASP A 575 -34.36 19.41 6.86
N LEU A 576 -33.07 19.10 7.02
CA LEU A 576 -32.53 18.46 8.23
C LEU A 576 -32.64 19.38 9.45
N VAL A 577 -32.35 20.67 9.32
CA VAL A 577 -32.48 21.65 10.40
C VAL A 577 -33.94 21.78 10.83
N LYS A 578 -34.87 21.89 9.88
CA LYS A 578 -36.31 21.97 10.18
C LYS A 578 -36.82 20.69 10.86
N ARG A 579 -36.34 19.53 10.44
CA ARG A 579 -36.65 18.25 11.10
C ARG A 579 -36.10 18.21 12.54
N ALA A 580 -34.87 18.65 12.75
CA ALA A 580 -34.26 18.72 14.08
C ALA A 580 -35.02 19.68 15.01
N PHE A 581 -35.46 20.84 14.51
CA PHE A 581 -36.31 21.79 15.27
C PHE A 581 -37.59 21.12 15.77
N GLN A 582 -38.26 20.33 14.91
CA GLN A 582 -39.50 19.63 15.29
C GLN A 582 -39.24 18.53 16.32
N GLU A 583 -38.19 17.73 16.13
CA GLU A 583 -37.88 16.65 17.06
C GLU A 583 -37.44 17.19 18.43
N LEU A 584 -36.60 18.23 18.48
CA LEU A 584 -36.20 18.86 19.75
C LEU A 584 -37.36 19.55 20.47
N ARG A 585 -38.33 20.12 19.74
CA ARG A 585 -39.58 20.62 20.35
C ARG A 585 -40.34 19.49 21.04
N ASN A 586 -40.44 18.34 20.40
CA ASN A 586 -41.19 17.20 20.94
C ASN A 586 -40.44 16.48 22.06
N GLU A 587 -39.11 16.36 21.97
CA GLU A 587 -38.26 15.60 22.90
C GLU A 587 -37.84 16.41 24.13
N LYS A 588 -37.58 17.71 23.96
CA LYS A 588 -36.94 18.57 24.97
C LYS A 588 -37.79 19.78 25.38
N GLY A 589 -38.97 19.96 24.78
CA GLY A 589 -39.88 21.06 25.12
C GLY A 589 -39.43 22.44 24.61
N TYR A 590 -38.46 22.52 23.69
CA TYR A 590 -38.09 23.79 23.08
C TYR A 590 -39.22 24.35 22.22
N LEU A 591 -39.28 25.67 22.07
CA LEU A 591 -40.30 26.34 21.30
C LEU A 591 -39.74 26.79 19.94
N THR A 592 -40.55 26.71 18.90
CA THR A 592 -40.23 27.32 17.60
C THR A 592 -41.09 28.56 17.41
N LYS A 593 -40.49 29.72 17.13
CA LYS A 593 -41.22 30.99 16.96
C LYS A 593 -40.61 31.82 15.84
N PHE A 594 -41.45 32.55 15.10
CA PHE A 594 -40.97 33.60 14.20
C PHE A 594 -40.93 34.93 14.97
N ILE A 595 -39.78 35.60 14.96
CA ILE A 595 -39.57 36.88 15.64
C ILE A 595 -39.26 37.93 14.59
N GLU A 596 -40.06 39.01 14.56
CA GLU A 596 -39.91 40.10 13.61
C GLU A 596 -38.52 40.76 13.74
N GLY A 597 -37.81 40.89 12.61
CA GLY A 597 -36.43 41.38 12.57
C GLY A 597 -35.33 40.36 12.93
N VAL A 598 -35.69 39.16 13.43
CA VAL A 598 -34.72 38.12 13.84
C VAL A 598 -34.83 36.86 12.99
N GLY A 599 -36.04 36.47 12.57
CA GLY A 599 -36.28 35.28 11.74
C GLY A 599 -36.95 34.13 12.50
N TYR A 600 -36.94 32.92 11.91
CA TYR A 600 -37.49 31.72 12.53
C TYR A 600 -36.49 31.10 13.49
N VAL A 601 -36.85 30.88 14.75
CA VAL A 601 -35.92 30.43 15.80
C VAL A 601 -36.41 29.20 16.54
N LEU A 602 -35.47 28.39 17.04
CA LEU A 602 -35.68 27.39 18.09
C LEU A 602 -35.14 27.97 19.40
N VAL A 603 -35.94 27.96 20.46
CA VAL A 603 -35.65 28.68 21.70
C VAL A 603 -36.02 27.85 22.92
N LYS A 604 -35.25 27.99 24.00
CA LYS A 604 -35.53 27.32 25.26
C LYS A 604 -36.81 27.85 25.91
N GLU A 605 -37.62 26.96 26.48
CA GLU A 605 -38.82 27.34 27.21
C GLU A 605 -38.47 28.29 28.38
N GLY A 606 -39.13 29.45 28.45
CA GLY A 606 -38.88 30.50 29.45
C GLY A 606 -37.77 31.51 29.10
N PHE A 607 -37.15 31.42 27.91
CA PHE A 607 -36.15 32.40 27.46
C PHE A 607 -36.75 33.65 26.80
N LEU A 608 -38.00 33.56 26.31
CA LEU A 608 -38.72 34.67 25.67
C LEU A 608 -39.55 35.49 26.65
#